data_AF-A0A0F3MDB6-F1
#
_entry.id   AF-A0A0F3MDB6-F1
#
_cell.length_a   1.000
_cell.length_b   1.000
_cell.length_c   1.000
_cell.angle_alpha   90.00
_cell.angle_beta   90.00
_cell.angle_gamma   90.00
#
_symmetry.space_group_name_H-M   'P 1'
#
loop_
_entity.id
_entity.type
_entity.pdbx_description
1 polymer ?
#
loop_
_entity_poly.entity_id
_entity_poly.type
_entity_poly.pdbx_seq_one_letter_code
_entity_poly.pdbx_strand_id
1 'polypeptide(L)' 'MIDATESPIERPKKKKFYYSGKKKRHTLKTQIVLDKKTHQVICTDFSNGKKHDFRLFKKFKILIHPKVKVTTDT' A
#
# COMPACT_ATOMS: atom_id res chain seq x y z
N MET A 1 -0.79 -1.44 -12.67
CA MET A 1 -1.38 -2.27 -11.61
C MET A 1 -1.15 -1.55 -10.30
N ILE A 2 -2.13 -1.54 -9.41
CA ILE A 2 -1.96 -0.99 -8.07
C ILE A 2 -2.29 -2.10 -7.08
N ASP A 3 -1.36 -2.35 -6.17
CA ASP A 3 -1.51 -3.38 -5.14
C ASP A 3 -1.03 -2.83 -3.78
N ALA A 4 -1.48 -3.45 -2.70
CA ALA A 4 -1.13 -3.09 -1.33
C ALA A 4 -0.59 -4.31 -0.57
N THR A 5 0.62 -4.20 -0.06
CA THR A 5 1.30 -5.28 0.66
C THR A 5 1.60 -4.88 2.11
N GLU A 6 1.69 -5.86 3.01
CA GLU A 6 2.08 -5.64 4.41
C GLU A 6 3.39 -6.36 4.72
N SER A 7 4.43 -5.60 5.08
CA SER A 7 5.73 -6.13 5.49
C SER A 7 5.90 -6.04 7.02
N PRO A 8 6.45 -7.08 7.68
CA PRO A 8 6.76 -7.01 9.09
C PRO A 8 7.81 -5.93 9.35
N ILE A 9 7.69 -5.24 10.49
CA ILE A 9 8.68 -4.28 10.96
C ILE A 9 9.10 -4.61 12.39
N GLU A 10 10.30 -4.17 12.78
CA GLU A 10 10.70 -4.16 14.18
C GLU A 10 9.71 -3.36 15.02
N ARG A 11 9.58 -3.75 16.29
CA ARG A 11 8.58 -3.18 17.19
C ARG A 11 8.83 -1.67 17.38
N PRO A 12 7.95 -0.80 16.85
CA PRO A 12 8.17 0.64 16.95
C PRO A 12 7.78 1.15 18.35
N LYS A 13 8.35 2.30 18.75
CA LYS A 13 8.01 2.98 20.02
C LYS A 13 6.49 3.24 20.12
N LYS A 14 5.85 3.64 19.02
CA LYS A 14 4.39 3.79 18.90
C LYS A 14 3.71 2.45 18.57
N LYS A 15 3.63 1.57 19.57
CA LYS A 15 3.19 0.16 19.45
C LYS A 15 1.83 -0.02 18.75
N LYS A 16 0.77 0.68 19.20
CA LYS A 16 -0.60 0.46 18.67
C LYS A 16 -0.81 0.91 17.22
N PHE A 17 -0.02 1.85 16.72
CA PHE A 17 -0.30 2.50 15.44
C PHE A 17 0.01 1.60 14.24
N TYR A 18 1.07 0.79 14.35
CA TYR A 18 1.57 -0.13 13.31
C TYR A 18 1.08 -1.57 13.48
N TYR A 19 0.31 -1.86 14.53
CA TYR A 19 -0.18 -3.21 14.76
C TYR A 19 -1.28 -3.57 13.75
N SER A 20 -1.06 -4.63 12.98
CA SER A 20 -2.05 -5.20 12.06
C SER A 20 -2.82 -6.32 12.77
N GLY A 21 -4.14 -6.14 12.90
CA GLY A 21 -5.02 -7.14 13.51
C GLY A 21 -5.08 -8.44 12.71
N LYS A 22 -5.06 -8.35 11.37
CA LYS A 22 -5.12 -9.51 10.47
C LYS A 22 -3.83 -10.34 10.53
N LYS A 23 -2.67 -9.68 10.54
CA LYS A 23 -1.34 -10.35 10.58
C LYS A 23 -0.85 -10.63 12.01
N LYS A 24 -1.56 -10.12 13.03
CA LYS A 24 -1.24 -10.20 14.46
C LYS A 24 0.17 -9.74 14.84
N ARG A 25 0.74 -8.78 14.09
CA ARG A 25 2.11 -8.26 14.28
C ARG A 25 2.21 -6.80 13.84
N HIS A 26 3.33 -6.13 14.14
CA HIS A 26 3.58 -4.78 13.63
C HIS A 26 3.96 -4.87 12.16
N THR A 27 3.22 -4.16 11.31
CA THR A 27 3.45 -4.13 9.87
C THR A 27 3.45 -2.71 9.34
N LEU A 28 4.26 -2.50 8.31
CA LEU A 28 4.16 -1.36 7.42
C LEU A 28 3.36 -1.81 6.20
N LYS A 29 2.37 -1.02 5.83
CA LYS A 29 1.57 -1.25 4.64
C LYS A 29 2.09 -0.37 3.51
N THR A 30 2.47 -0.99 2.41
CA THR A 30 3.04 -0.32 1.25
C THR A 30 2.10 -0.46 0.08
N GLN A 31 1.68 0.65 -0.51
CA GLN A 31 0.97 0.63 -1.79
C GLN A 31 1.99 0.78 -2.91
N ILE A 32 1.91 -0.07 -3.93
CA ILE A 32 2.87 -0.11 -5.03
C ILE A 32 2.10 0.03 -6.34
N VAL A 33 2.57 0.92 -7.20
CA VAL A 33 2.11 1.03 -8.58
C VAL A 33 3.16 0.43 -9.49
N LEU A 34 2.75 -0.59 -10.23
CA LEU A 34 3.58 -1.34 -11.14
C LEU A 34 3.13 -1.10 -12.58
N ASP A 35 4.07 -0.92 -13.50
CA ASP A 35 3.78 -1.11 -14.91
C ASP A 35 3.66 -2.62 -15.20
N LYS A 36 2.54 -3.04 -15.78
CA LYS A 36 2.29 -4.45 -16.11
C LYS A 36 3.18 -4.95 -17.26
N LYS A 37 3.65 -4.07 -18.14
CA LYS A 37 4.46 -4.48 -19.29
C LYS A 37 5.93 -4.65 -18.93
N THR A 38 6.48 -3.66 -18.23
CA THR A 38 7.91 -3.62 -17.88
C THR A 38 8.22 -4.16 -16.49
N HIS A 39 7.20 -4.44 -15.68
CA HIS A 39 7.31 -4.80 -14.26
C HIS A 39 8.06 -3.78 -13.41
N GLN A 40 8.18 -2.54 -13.88
CA GLN A 40 8.83 -1.47 -13.16
C GLN A 40 7.92 -0.91 -12.06
N VAL A 41 8.52 -0.58 -10.91
CA VAL A 41 7.86 0.16 -9.84
C VAL A 41 7.83 1.63 -10.22
N ILE A 42 6.63 2.15 -10.49
CA ILE A 42 6.43 3.57 -10.85
C ILE A 42 6.40 4.43 -9.60
N CYS A 43 5.66 4.00 -8.57
CA CYS A 43 5.61 4.72 -7.30
C CYS A 43 5.23 3.81 -6.14
N THR A 44 5.64 4.23 -4.94
CA THR A 44 5.30 3.58 -3.67
C THR A 44 4.76 4.59 -2.66
N ASP A 45 3.77 4.17 -1.87
CA ASP A 45 3.34 4.89 -0.67
C ASP A 45 3.52 4.02 0.56
N PHE A 46 3.75 4.65 1.70
CA PHE A 46 3.89 3.95 2.97
C PHE A 46 2.85 4.40 3.97
N SER A 47 2.33 3.43 4.70
CA SER A 47 1.38 3.68 5.77
C SER A 47 1.45 2.61 6.85
N ASN A 48 0.68 2.78 7.91
CA ASN A 48 0.59 1.80 8.97
C ASN A 48 -0.29 0.59 8.59
N GLY A 49 0.11 -0.59 9.05
CA GLY A 49 -0.60 -1.86 8.81
C GLY A 49 -2.10 -1.90 9.12
N LYS A 50 -2.58 -1.01 10.00
CA LYS A 50 -4.01 -0.91 10.36
C LYS A 50 -4.89 -0.28 9.26
N LYS A 51 -4.33 0.48 8.32
CA LYS A 51 -5.15 1.16 7.30
C LYS A 51 -5.72 0.17 6.28
N HIS A 52 -6.96 0.40 5.89
CA HIS A 52 -7.62 -0.34 4.82
C HIS A 52 -7.15 0.14 3.44
N ASP A 53 -7.04 -0.78 2.50
CA ASP A 53 -6.41 -0.57 1.19
C ASP A 53 -7.18 0.44 0.35
N PHE A 54 -8.52 0.39 0.38
CA PHE A 54 -9.38 1.40 -0.26
C PHE A 54 -9.16 2.84 0.25
N ARG A 55 -8.95 3.00 1.56
CA ARG A 55 -8.68 4.34 2.14
C ARG A 55 -7.28 4.83 1.77
N LEU A 56 -6.32 3.91 1.70
CA LEU A 56 -4.99 4.16 1.17
C LEU A 56 -5.06 4.65 -0.27
N PHE A 57 -5.74 3.89 -1.13
CA PHE A 57 -5.94 4.24 -2.53
C PHE A 57 -6.57 5.63 -2.70
N LYS A 58 -7.62 5.96 -1.93
CA LYS A 58 -8.22 7.31 -1.97
C LYS A 58 -7.27 8.42 -1.50
N LYS A 59 -6.42 8.14 -0.51
CA LYS A 59 -5.45 9.11 -0.01
C LYS A 59 -4.29 9.30 -0.98
N PHE A 60 -3.96 8.24 -1.71
CA PHE A 60 -2.87 8.24 -2.66
C PHE A 60 -3.30 9.00 -3.92
N LYS A 61 -2.92 10.28 -3.98
CA LYS A 61 -3.26 11.21 -5.07
C LYS A 61 -2.39 10.96 -6.30
N ILE A 62 -2.38 9.74 -6.83
CA ILE A 62 -1.68 9.46 -8.08
C ILE A 62 -2.47 10.13 -9.21
N LEU A 63 -1.83 11.03 -9.93
CA LEU A 63 -2.37 11.59 -11.15
C LEU A 63 -2.10 10.60 -12.28
N ILE A 64 -3.07 9.71 -12.52
CA ILE A 64 -3.01 8.77 -13.63
C ILE A 64 -3.70 9.40 -14.81
N HIS A 65 -3.01 9.46 -15.95
CA HIS A 65 -3.60 10.00 -17.17
C HIS A 65 -4.87 9.20 -17.54
N PRO A 66 -6.01 9.84 -17.89
CA PRO A 66 -7.30 9.14 -18.06
C PRO A 66 -7.29 7.98 -19.07
N LYS A 67 -6.39 8.02 -20.05
CA LYS A 67 -6.21 6.94 -21.04
C LYS A 67 -5.50 5.69 -20.50
N VAL A 68 -4.90 5.75 -19.31
CA VAL A 68 -4.17 4.62 -18.71
C VAL A 68 -5.17 3.72 -18.00
N LYS A 69 -5.26 2.46 -18.43
CA LYS A 69 -6.09 1.46 -17.76
C LYS A 69 -5.43 1.02 -16.46
N VAL A 70 -6.06 1.34 -15.34
CA VAL A 70 -5.64 0.90 -14.01
C VAL A 70 -6.32 -0.42 -13.68
N THR A 71 -5.58 -1.36 -13.13
CA THR A 71 -6.14 -2.58 -12.53
C THR A 71 -5.85 -2.55 -11.03
N THR A 72 -6.88 -2.75 -10.23
CA THR A 72 -6.84 -2.82 -8.77
C THR A 72 -7.62 -4.06 -8.33
N ASP A 73 -7.01 -4.95 -7.55
CA ASP A 73 -7.76 -6.00 -6.86
C ASP A 73 -8.33 -5.39 -5.58
N THR A 74 -9.66 -5.41 -5.43
CA THR A 74 -10.39 -4.85 -4.28
C THR A 74 -10.87 -5.96 -3.38
#